data_AF-A0AAV8YLR0-F1
#
_entry.id   AF-A0AAV8YLR0-F1
#
_cell.length_a   1.000
_cell.length_b   1.000
_cell.length_c   1.000
_cell.angle_alpha   90.00
_cell.angle_beta   90.00
_cell.angle_gamma   90.00
#
_symmetry.space_group_name_H-M   'P 1'
#
loop_
_entity.id
_entity.type
_entity.pdbx_description
1 polymer ?
#
loop_
_entity_poly.entity_id
_entity_poly.type
_entity_poly.pdbx_seq_one_letter_code
_entity_poly.pdbx_strand_id
1 'polypeptide(L)' 'MSRDRFLEIKRFLHLADNSKIGNSTDHIDLAIDESMVKYFGGHPAKQFQKGKPVRFGYKNWVLST' A
#
# COMPACT_ATOMS: atom_id res chain seq x y z
N MET A 1 10.08 -21.66 3.80
CA MET A 1 9.18 -20.49 3.81
C MET A 1 8.94 -20.06 2.37
N SER A 2 7.73 -20.26 1.85
CA SER A 2 7.35 -19.76 0.51
C SER A 2 7.68 -18.28 0.41
N ARG A 3 8.44 -17.89 -0.61
CA ARG A 3 8.99 -16.53 -0.77
C ARG A 3 7.94 -15.47 -1.13
N ASP A 4 6.67 -15.84 -1.26
CA ASP A 4 5.59 -14.91 -1.59
C ASP A 4 4.43 -15.03 -0.58
N ARG A 5 4.42 -14.14 0.42
CA ARG A 5 3.37 -14.06 1.46
C ARG A 5 2.02 -13.55 0.93
N PHE A 6 1.98 -13.13 -0.33
CA PHE A 6 0.79 -12.55 -0.95
C PHE A 6 0.28 -13.37 -2.13
N LEU A 7 0.83 -14.57 -2.36
CA LEU A 7 0.51 -15.40 -3.53
C LEU A 7 -1.00 -15.64 -3.69
N GLU A 8 -1.70 -15.94 -2.60
CA GLU A 8 -3.15 -16.20 -2.59
C GLU A 8 -3.97 -14.96 -2.99
N ILE A 9 -3.48 -13.77 -2.64
CA ILE A 9 -4.18 -12.51 -2.89
C ILE A 9 -3.67 -11.75 -4.11
N LYS A 10 -2.57 -12.20 -4.71
CA LYS A 10 -1.87 -11.50 -5.81
C LYS A 10 -2.79 -11.20 -6.99
N ARG A 11 -3.67 -12.15 -7.34
CA ARG A 11 -4.67 -11.97 -8.42
C ARG A 11 -5.71 -10.89 -8.14
N PHE A 12 -5.87 -10.51 -6.88
CA PHE A 12 -6.81 -9.48 -6.43
C PHE A 12 -6.13 -8.13 -6.15
N LEU A 13 -4.79 -8.08 -6.17
CA LEU A 13 -4.05 -6.84 -6.00
C LEU A 13 -4.01 -6.08 -7.33
N HIS A 14 -4.76 -4.98 -7.40
CA HIS A 14 -4.65 -4.01 -8.46
C HIS A 14 -3.56 -2.99 -8.09
N LEU A 15 -2.48 -2.97 -8.87
CA LEU A 15 -1.41 -1.98 -8.73
C LEU A 15 -1.74 -0.77 -9.61
N ALA A 16 -1.48 0.43 -9.09
CA ALA A 16 -1.61 1.65 -9.89
C ALA A 16 -0.57 1.62 -11.02
N ASP A 17 -1.04 1.71 -12.27
CA ASP A 17 -0.19 1.90 -13.44
C ASP A 17 0.12 3.38 -13.60
N ASN A 18 1.29 3.79 -13.12
CA ASN A 18 1.74 5.16 -13.16
C ASN A 18 2.34 5.57 -14.52
N SER A 19 2.37 4.68 -15.53
CA SER A 19 2.93 5.00 -16.85
C SER A 19 2.17 6.12 -17.58
N LYS A 20 0.92 6.37 -17.18
CA LYS A 20 0.04 7.40 -17.74
C LYS A 20 -0.03 8.68 -16.92
N ILE A 21 0.69 8.77 -15.79
CA ILE A 21 0.91 10.05 -15.12
C ILE A 21 1.77 10.85 -16.09
N GLY A 22 1.11 11.67 -16.89
CA GLY A 22 1.76 12.37 -17.99
C GLY A 22 2.92 13.20 -17.46
N ASN A 23 3.93 13.40 -18.31
CA ASN A 23 4.89 14.51 -18.15
C ASN A 23 4.16 15.84 -18.42
N SER A 24 2.96 16.04 -17.85
CA SER A 24 2.26 17.30 -17.96
C SER A 24 3.19 18.35 -17.40
N THR A 25 3.52 19.33 -18.21
CA THR A 25 4.26 20.54 -17.82
C THR A 25 3.52 21.34 -16.75
N ASP A 26 2.28 20.95 -16.44
CA ASP A 26 1.50 21.45 -15.32
C ASP A 26 2.05 20.86 -14.02
N HIS A 27 2.43 21.73 -13.09
CA HIS A 27 2.80 21.34 -11.74
C HIS A 27 1.61 20.69 -11.04
N ILE A 28 1.61 19.35 -10.96
CA ILE A 28 0.69 18.59 -10.12
C ILE A 28 1.41 18.33 -8.80
N ASP A 29 0.86 18.85 -7.70
CA ASP A 29 1.35 18.56 -6.36
C ASP A 29 1.03 17.11 -6.02
N LEU A 30 2.04 16.25 -6.12
CA LEU A 30 1.92 14.83 -5.77
C LEU A 30 2.50 14.60 -4.38
N ALA A 31 1.75 13.87 -3.55
CA ALA A 31 2.21 13.40 -2.26
C ALA A 31 2.31 11.87 -2.24
N ILE A 32 3.41 11.37 -1.69
CA ILE A 32 3.62 9.95 -1.44
C ILE A 32 3.55 9.72 0.08
N ASP A 33 2.71 8.79 0.51
CA ASP A 33 2.61 8.42 1.92
C ASP A 33 2.27 6.93 2.09
N GLU A 34 2.29 6.47 3.34
CA GLU A 34 1.90 5.13 3.75
C GLU A 34 0.48 5.14 4.35
N SER A 35 -0.38 4.24 3.86
CA SER A 35 -1.70 3.99 4.46
C SER A 35 -1.77 2.61 5.09
N MET A 36 -2.59 2.48 6.13
CA MET A 36 -2.78 1.22 6.87
C MET A 36 -4.17 0.65 6.63
N VAL A 37 -4.24 -0.53 6.02
CA VAL A 37 -5.46 -1.34 5.92
C VAL A 37 -5.59 -2.18 7.19
N LYS A 38 -6.62 -1.87 7.98
CA LYS A 38 -6.89 -2.53 9.27
C LYS A 38 -7.08 -4.04 9.10
N TYR A 39 -6.28 -4.83 9.80
CA TYR A 39 -6.40 -6.29 9.83
C TYR A 39 -5.84 -6.86 11.13
N PHE A 40 -6.63 -7.68 11.83
CA PHE A 40 -6.27 -8.21 13.15
C PHE A 40 -5.94 -9.70 13.17
N GLY A 41 -6.15 -10.43 12.08
CA GLY A 41 -5.87 -11.86 12.00
C GLY A 41 -4.37 -12.20 12.09
N GLY A 42 -4.05 -13.49 12.17
CA GLY A 42 -2.68 -14.01 12.40
C GLY A 42 -1.75 -13.99 11.18
N HIS A 43 -1.99 -13.16 10.17
CA HIS A 43 -1.20 -13.21 8.94
C HIS A 43 0.20 -12.61 9.12
N PRO A 44 1.28 -13.29 8.69
CA PRO A 44 2.66 -12.87 8.94
C PRO A 44 3.10 -11.63 8.14
N ALA A 45 2.32 -11.19 7.15
CA ALA A 45 2.63 -9.99 6.37
C ALA A 45 2.03 -8.69 6.96
N LYS A 46 1.23 -8.78 8.03
CA LYS A 46 0.76 -7.58 8.75
C LYS A 46 1.93 -6.89 9.44
N GLN A 47 1.85 -5.58 9.57
CA GLN A 47 2.84 -4.74 10.21
C GLN A 47 2.24 -4.01 11.42
N PHE A 48 3.10 -3.69 12.39
CA PHE A 48 2.77 -2.85 13.52
C PHE A 48 3.30 -1.43 13.31
N GLN A 49 2.48 -0.41 13.59
CA GLN A 49 2.89 0.99 13.54
C GLN A 49 2.52 1.70 14.86
N LYS A 50 3.54 2.19 15.57
CA LYS A 50 3.36 2.89 16.85
C LYS A 50 2.75 4.27 16.62
N GLY A 51 1.82 4.69 17.48
CA GLY A 51 1.27 6.04 17.47
C GLY A 51 0.15 6.30 16.44
N LYS A 52 -0.18 5.33 15.58
CA LYS A 52 -1.34 5.43 14.68
C LYS A 52 -2.63 4.94 15.35
N PRO A 53 -3.81 5.44 14.93
CA PRO A 53 -5.10 4.93 15.40
C PRO A 53 -5.27 3.43 15.10
N VAL A 54 -4.83 2.98 13.91
CA VAL A 54 -4.75 1.57 13.54
C VAL A 54 -3.31 1.11 13.68
N ARG A 55 -3.03 0.32 14.72
CA ARG A 55 -1.66 -0.11 15.02
C ARG A 55 -1.24 -1.39 14.33
N PHE A 56 -2.19 -2.23 13.90
CA PHE A 56 -1.91 -3.50 13.22
C PHE A 56 -2.73 -3.60 11.93
N GLY A 57 -2.07 -3.96 10.83
CA GLY A 57 -2.71 -4.07 9.53
C GLY A 57 -1.72 -4.30 8.39
N TYR A 58 -2.20 -4.21 7.15
CA TYR A 58 -1.36 -4.20 5.97
C TYR A 58 -0.99 -2.77 5.60
N LYS A 59 0.29 -2.53 5.35
CA LYS A 59 0.79 -1.22 4.96
C LYS A 59 0.85 -1.13 3.45
N ASN A 60 0.23 -0.08 2.89
CA ASN A 60 0.22 0.21 1.46
C ASN A 60 0.95 1.53 1.22
N TRP A 61 1.77 1.58 0.17
CA TRP A 61 2.24 2.84 -0.38
C TRP A 61 1.14 3.46 -1.23
N VAL A 62 0.93 4.76 -1.05
CA VAL A 62 -0.11 5.52 -1.74
C VAL A 62 0.52 6.73 -2.40
N LEU A 63 0.08 6.98 -3.63
CA LEU A 63 0.30 8.22 -4.34
C LEU A 63 -1.04 8.97 -4.37
N SER A 64 -1.04 10.23 -3.93
CA SER A 64 -2.20 11.11 -3.99
C SER A 64 -1.87 12.41 -4.71
N THR A 65 -2.86 12.94 -5.42
CA THR A 65 -2.92 14.29 -5.99
C THR A 65 -3.67 15.23 -5.07
#